data_AF-A0A7X6T0C9-F1
#
_entry.id   AF-A0A7X6T0C9-F1
#
_cell.length_a   1.000
_cell.length_b   1.000
_cell.length_c   1.000
_cell.angle_alpha   90.00
_cell.angle_beta   90.00
_cell.angle_gamma   90.00
#
_symmetry.space_group_name_H-M   'P 1'
#
loop_
_entity.id
_entity.type
_entity.pdbx_description
1 polymer ?
#
loop_
_entity_poly.entity_id
_entity_poly.type
_entity_poly.pdbx_seq_one_letter_code
_entity_poly.pdbx_strand_id
1 'polypeptide(L)'
;MTQKLVNVGFGNSVVSRRVVAIISPNAAPIKRLRDEAREDKRLIDATQGRKTRSVIITDSNHVILSAIQSETIAQRFSPDLVLSKDELELEEDL
;
A
#
# COMPACT_ATOMS: atom_id res chain seq x y z
N MET A 1 16.86 -13.49 4.55
CA MET A 1 15.68 -12.73 5.01
C MET A 1 14.43 -13.23 4.31
N THR A 2 13.36 -13.55 5.05
CA THR A 2 12.07 -13.94 4.46
C THR A 2 11.29 -12.68 4.12
N GLN A 3 10.97 -12.47 2.84
CA GLN A 3 10.21 -11.32 2.38
C GLN A 3 8.76 -11.44 2.87
N LYS A 4 8.32 -10.52 3.73
CA LYS A 4 6.92 -10.45 4.20
C LYS A 4 6.04 -9.86 3.10
N LEU A 5 4.90 -10.51 2.87
CA LEU A 5 3.86 -10.04 1.96
C LEU A 5 2.65 -9.57 2.77
N VAL A 6 2.02 -8.49 2.33
CA VAL A 6 0.71 -8.05 2.86
C VAL A 6 -0.37 -8.33 1.84
N ASN A 7 -1.36 -9.12 2.22
CA ASN A 7 -2.53 -9.36 1.40
C ASN A 7 -3.39 -8.10 1.29
N VAL A 8 -3.58 -7.61 0.06
CA VAL A 8 -4.38 -6.42 -0.26
C VAL A 8 -5.72 -6.79 -0.93
N GLY A 9 -6.12 -8.08 -0.88
CA GLY A 9 -7.42 -8.57 -1.33
C GLY A 9 -7.38 -9.39 -2.62
N PHE A 10 -8.31 -10.34 -2.76
CA PHE A 10 -8.51 -11.17 -3.97
C PHE A 10 -7.26 -11.88 -4.48
N GLY A 11 -6.43 -12.40 -3.57
CA GLY A 11 -5.16 -13.05 -3.93
C GLY A 11 -4.02 -12.08 -4.27
N ASN A 12 -4.28 -10.77 -4.31
CA ASN A 12 -3.23 -9.77 -4.51
C ASN A 12 -2.46 -9.52 -3.22
N SER A 13 -1.15 -9.38 -3.33
CA SER A 13 -0.26 -9.06 -2.22
C SER A 13 0.81 -8.07 -2.63
N VAL A 14 1.33 -7.32 -1.67
CA VAL A 14 2.43 -6.36 -1.86
C VAL A 14 3.58 -6.70 -0.93
N VAL A 15 4.81 -6.38 -1.33
CA VAL A 15 5.98 -6.57 -0.48
C VAL A 15 5.93 -5.56 0.66
N SER A 16 5.90 -6.02 1.90
CA SER A 16 5.71 -5.17 3.09
C SER A 16 6.73 -4.03 3.14
N ARG A 17 8.03 -4.31 3.00
CA ARG A 17 9.09 -3.29 3.08
C ARG A 17 8.99 -2.17 2.02
N ARG A 18 8.22 -2.38 0.94
CA ARG A 18 8.06 -1.41 -0.14
C ARG A 18 6.91 -0.45 0.13
N VAL A 19 6.07 -0.70 1.14
CA VAL A 19 4.91 0.12 1.46
C VAL A 19 5.34 1.32 2.29
N VAL A 20 5.07 2.52 1.77
CA VAL A 20 5.30 3.79 2.45
C VAL A 20 4.06 4.26 3.20
N ALA A 21 2.87 4.02 2.63
CA ALA A 21 1.63 4.44 3.25
C ALA A 21 0.45 3.53 2.88
N ILE A 22 -0.49 3.39 3.81
CA ILE A 22 -1.80 2.75 3.63
C ILE A 22 -2.84 3.77 4.08
N ILE A 23 -3.65 4.28 3.15
CA ILE A 23 -4.53 5.42 3.39
C ILE A 23 -5.93 5.20 2.82
N SER A 24 -6.91 5.95 3.35
CA SER A 24 -8.28 5.92 2.84
C SER A 24 -8.41 6.73 1.54
N PRO A 25 -9.28 6.34 0.60
CA PRO A 25 -9.38 6.95 -0.73
C PRO A 25 -10.25 8.22 -0.77
N ASN A 26 -10.82 8.65 0.37
CA ASN A 26 -11.96 9.58 0.38
C ASN A 26 -11.57 11.06 0.21
N ALA A 27 -10.33 11.42 0.54
CA ALA A 27 -9.90 12.83 0.51
C ALA A 27 -9.59 13.29 -0.93
N ALA A 28 -9.90 14.55 -1.25
CA ALA A 28 -9.64 15.14 -2.56
C ALA A 28 -8.16 15.03 -3.03
N PRO A 29 -7.14 15.19 -2.16
CA PRO A 29 -5.75 14.95 -2.54
C PRO A 29 -5.47 13.51 -3.01
N ILE A 30 -6.15 12.51 -2.43
CA ILE A 30 -5.94 11.10 -2.78
C ILE A 30 -6.60 10.76 -4.11
N LYS A 31 -7.73 11.39 -4.40
CA LYS A 31 -8.34 11.33 -5.74
C LYS A 31 -7.35 11.87 -6.80
N ARG A 32 -6.74 13.02 -6.54
CA ARG A 32 -5.70 13.61 -7.41
C ARG A 32 -4.49 12.70 -7.57
N LEU A 33 -3.96 12.15 -6.48
CA LEU A 33 -2.83 11.20 -6.50
C LEU A 33 -3.10 9.98 -7.38
N ARG A 34 -4.31 9.40 -7.30
CA ARG A 34 -4.69 8.26 -8.15
C ARG A 34 -4.74 8.65 -9.62
N ASP A 35 -5.32 9.81 -9.92
CA ASP A 35 -5.50 10.25 -11.30
C ASP A 35 -4.12 10.56 -11.92
N GLU A 36 -3.20 11.20 -11.18
CA GLU A 36 -1.79 11.39 -11.55
C GLU A 36 -1.06 10.06 -11.76
N ALA A 37 -1.17 9.11 -10.82
CA ALA A 37 -0.52 7.81 -10.98
C ALA A 37 -1.06 7.03 -12.19
N ARG A 38 -2.31 7.25 -12.59
CA ARG A 38 -2.88 6.65 -13.81
C ARG A 38 -2.26 7.26 -15.06
N GLU A 39 -2.15 8.59 -15.11
CA GLU A 39 -1.51 9.31 -16.21
C GLU A 39 -0.05 8.87 -16.39
N ASP A 40 0.66 8.70 -15.27
CA ASP A 40 2.06 8.26 -15.25
C ASP A 40 2.26 6.74 -15.42
N LYS A 41 1.20 5.96 -15.64
CA LYS A 41 1.24 4.49 -15.75
C LYS A 41 1.84 3.79 -14.52
N ARG A 42 1.72 4.38 -13.34
CA ARG A 42 2.13 3.84 -12.03
C ARG A 42 0.97 3.33 -11.18
N LEU A 43 -0.26 3.43 -11.68
CA LEU A 43 -1.46 2.95 -10.99
C LEU A 43 -1.67 1.46 -11.22
N ILE A 44 -1.80 0.71 -10.12
CA ILE A 44 -2.13 -0.71 -10.12
C ILE A 44 -3.53 -0.89 -9.51
N ASP A 45 -4.44 -1.50 -10.26
CA ASP A 45 -5.79 -1.78 -9.77
C ASP A 45 -5.91 -3.22 -9.24
N ALA A 46 -5.97 -3.38 -7.92
CA ALA A 46 -6.19 -4.65 -7.24
C ALA A 46 -7.64 -4.78 -6.69
N THR A 47 -8.58 -3.98 -7.19
CA THR A 47 -9.96 -3.93 -6.67
C THR A 47 -10.87 -5.04 -7.20
N GLN A 48 -10.50 -5.69 -8.32
CA GLN A 48 -11.33 -6.67 -9.03
C GLN A 48 -12.73 -6.11 -9.38
N GLY A 49 -12.79 -4.86 -9.85
CA GLY A 49 -14.03 -4.18 -10.26
C GLY A 49 -14.90 -3.68 -9.10
N ARG A 50 -14.42 -3.79 -7.86
CA ARG A 50 -15.14 -3.31 -6.67
C ARG A 50 -14.75 -1.87 -6.34
N LYS A 51 -15.57 -1.23 -5.49
CA LYS A 51 -15.27 0.11 -4.98
C LYS A 51 -13.90 0.13 -4.29
N THR A 52 -13.04 1.09 -4.65
CA THR A 52 -11.80 1.37 -3.92
C THR A 52 -12.12 1.75 -2.47
N ARG A 53 -11.52 1.04 -1.52
CA ARG A 53 -11.65 1.29 -0.07
C ARG A 53 -10.33 1.63 0.59
N SER A 54 -9.21 1.45 -0.10
CA SER A 54 -7.89 1.88 0.34
C SER A 54 -6.97 2.16 -0.84
N VAL A 55 -5.92 2.94 -0.56
CA VAL A 55 -4.81 3.22 -1.45
C VAL A 55 -3.52 2.86 -0.72
N ILE A 56 -2.66 2.07 -1.35
CA ILE A 56 -1.32 1.76 -0.87
C ILE A 56 -0.31 2.52 -1.73
N ILE A 57 0.62 3.23 -1.10
CA ILE A 57 1.72 3.94 -1.77
C ILE A 57 3.00 3.17 -1.49
N THR A 58 3.80 2.97 -2.54
CA THR A 58 5.10 2.31 -2.42
C THR A 58 6.26 3.29 -2.58
N ASP A 59 7.45 2.88 -2.15
CA ASP A 59 8.71 3.62 -2.31
C ASP A 59 9.10 3.88 -3.78
N SER A 60 8.67 3.01 -4.70
CA SER A 60 8.76 3.22 -6.16
C SER A 60 7.72 4.19 -6.73
N ASN A 61 6.99 4.87 -5.87
CA ASN A 61 5.87 5.75 -6.20
C ASN A 61 4.70 5.03 -6.93
N HIS A 62 4.64 3.68 -6.97
CA HIS A 62 3.44 3.01 -7.44
C HIS A 62 2.29 3.22 -6.47
N VAL A 63 1.09 3.44 -7.03
CA VAL A 63 -0.16 3.62 -6.29
C VAL A 63 -1.04 2.41 -6.55
N ILE A 64 -1.37 1.67 -5.49
CA ILE A 64 -2.12 0.43 -5.58
C ILE A 64 -3.51 0.63 -4.98
N LEU A 65 -4.55 0.37 -5.76
CA LEU A 65 -5.94 0.47 -5.30
C LEU A 65 -6.41 -0.89 -4.77
N SER A 66 -7.07 -0.88 -3.61
CA SER A 66 -7.67 -2.09 -3.05
C SER A 66 -9.12 -1.87 -2.64
N ALA A 67 -9.93 -2.93 -2.74
CA ALA A 67 -11.29 -2.93 -2.21
C ALA A 67 -11.37 -3.38 -0.75
N ILE A 68 -10.23 -3.60 -0.08
CA ILE A 68 -10.14 -3.86 1.36
C ILE A 68 -9.99 -2.52 2.10
N GLN A 69 -10.56 -2.41 3.30
CA GLN A 69 -10.44 -1.21 4.14
C GLN A 69 -8.98 -0.94 4.53
N SER A 70 -8.60 0.34 4.60
CA SER A 70 -7.26 0.79 4.99
C SER A 70 -6.86 0.21 6.34
N GLU A 71 -7.79 0.19 7.29
CA GLU A 71 -7.55 -0.27 8.66
C GLU A 71 -7.25 -1.77 8.68
N THR A 72 -7.97 -2.56 7.87
CA THR A 72 -7.73 -4.00 7.75
C THR A 72 -6.37 -4.31 7.12
N ILE A 73 -5.95 -3.54 6.11
CA ILE A 73 -4.63 -3.72 5.50
C ILE A 73 -3.54 -3.29 6.50
N ALA A 74 -3.74 -2.19 7.23
CA ALA A 74 -2.81 -1.72 8.24
C ALA A 74 -2.61 -2.75 9.35
N GLN A 75 -3.68 -3.37 9.85
CA GLN A 75 -3.59 -4.47 10.82
C GLN A 75 -2.86 -5.70 10.27
N ARG A 76 -3.01 -6.03 8.98
CA ARG A 76 -2.24 -7.11 8.34
C ARG A 76 -0.77 -6.74 8.17
N PHE A 77 -0.49 -5.46 7.96
CA PHE A 77 0.84 -4.91 7.80
C PHE A 77 1.60 -4.96 9.13
N SER A 78 1.03 -4.33 10.16
CA SER A 78 1.49 -4.34 11.54
C SER A 78 0.29 -4.43 12.48
N PRO A 79 0.06 -5.58 13.15
CA PRO A 79 -1.08 -5.78 14.04
C PRO A 79 -1.19 -4.72 15.15
N ASP A 80 -0.05 -4.27 15.67
CA ASP A 80 0.02 -3.29 16.75
C ASP A 80 0.10 -1.84 16.24
N LEU A 81 0.13 -1.64 14.91
CA LEU A 81 0.37 -0.34 14.27
C LEU A 81 1.69 0.33 14.73
N VAL A 82 2.65 -0.49 15.13
CA VAL A 82 4.01 -0.08 15.51
C VAL A 82 4.99 -0.58 14.45
N LEU A 83 5.97 0.25 14.10
CA LEU A 83 7.13 -0.16 13.33
C LEU A 83 8.26 -0.49 14.30
N SER A 84 8.90 -1.65 14.15
CA SER A 84 10.13 -1.91 14.92
C SER A 84 11.28 -1.04 14.38
N LYS A 85 12.31 -0.79 15.20
CA LYS A 85 13.52 -0.09 14.72
C LYS A 85 14.16 -0.82 13.54
N ASP A 86 14.20 -2.15 13.62
CA ASP A 86 14.72 -3.02 12.57
C ASP A 86 13.96 -2.87 11.22
N GLU A 87 12.71 -2.38 11.23
CA GLU A 87 11.93 -2.10 10.02
C GLU A 87 12.15 -0.67 9.48
N LEU A 88 12.65 0.25 10.31
CA LEU A 88 12.94 1.65 9.98
C LEU A 88 14.39 1.88 9.57
N GLU A 89 15.31 1.05 10.07
CA GLU A 89 16.69 1.00 9.61
C GLU A 89 16.67 0.45 8.17
N LEU A 90 16.58 1.37 7.21
CA LEU A 90 17.07 1.13 5.86
C LEU A 90 18.47 0.54 6.06
N GLU A 91 18.71 -0.71 5.65
CA GLU A 91 20.06 -1.25 5.59
C GLU A 91 20.91 -0.21 4.84
N GLU A 92 21.71 0.58 5.57
CA GLU A 92 22.76 1.44 5.02
C GLU A 92 23.92 0.59 4.47
N ASP A 93 23.83 -0.73 4.60
CA ASP A 93 24.87 -1.67 4.17
C ASP A 93 24.52 -2.30 2.82
N LEU A 94 24.88 -1.59 1.74
CA LEU A 94 25.73 -2.03 0.61
C LEU A 94 25.75 -1.02 -0.54
#